data_AF-A0A178IPH1-F1
#
_entry.id   AF-A0A178IPH1-F1
#
_cell.length_a   1.000
_cell.length_b   1.000
_cell.length_c   1.000
_cell.angle_alpha   90.00
_cell.angle_beta   90.00
_cell.angle_gamma   90.00
#
_symmetry.space_group_name_H-M   'P 1'
#
loop_
_entity.id
_entity.type
_entity.pdbx_description
1 polymer ?
#
loop_
_entity_poly.entity_id
_entity_poly.type
_entity_poly.pdbx_seq_one_letter_code
_entity_poly.pdbx_strand_id
1 'polypeptide(L)'
;MRTILFSRHGGYECSSKGDRRFSAFYATLPDGRTIEQAYQLDVKGYRKFGNNPMLGKGKPPLKPFPEDSLWLAYLDLWRTWAIANPTLLHELRELAAKHSHTLSDMFATSAINQARALATLLNEMA
;
A
#
# COMPACT_ATOMS: atom_id res chain seq x y z
N MET A 1 -14.58 10.62 13.77
CA MET A 1 -13.18 10.25 14.09
C MET A 1 -12.23 11.29 13.49
N ARG A 2 -10.99 11.41 13.98
CA ARG A 2 -10.00 12.32 13.40
C ARG A 2 -9.41 11.73 12.12
N THR A 3 -9.26 12.56 11.08
CA THR A 3 -8.69 12.18 9.79
C THR A 3 -7.26 11.67 9.95
N ILE A 4 -6.95 10.53 9.33
CA ILE A 4 -5.60 9.98 9.22
C ILE A 4 -4.90 10.63 8.03
N LEU A 5 -3.76 11.24 8.27
CA LEU A 5 -2.88 11.83 7.28
C LEU A 5 -1.83 10.82 6.82
N PHE A 6 -1.15 11.12 5.72
CA PHE A 6 0.02 10.39 5.29
C PHE A 6 1.17 11.34 4.96
N SER A 7 2.39 10.87 5.13
CA SER A 7 3.60 11.62 4.84
C SER A 7 4.69 10.67 4.31
N ARG A 8 5.78 11.24 3.80
CA ARG A 8 7.00 10.46 3.56
C ARG A 8 7.77 10.19 4.84
N HIS A 9 7.78 11.15 5.76
CA HIS A 9 8.58 11.09 6.99
C HIS A 9 7.75 11.57 8.18
N GLY A 10 7.95 10.92 9.33
CA GLY A 10 7.24 11.22 10.56
C GLY A 10 5.81 10.70 10.57
N GLY A 11 5.37 10.17 11.70
CA GLY A 11 4.14 9.36 11.78
C GLY A 11 4.47 7.92 12.15
N TYR A 12 3.50 7.03 11.96
CA TYR A 12 3.69 5.60 12.12
C TYR A 12 4.20 4.97 10.82
N GLU A 13 5.42 4.43 10.87
CA GLU A 13 6.15 3.98 9.69
C GLU A 13 5.66 2.62 9.18
N CYS A 14 5.04 2.63 8.01
CA CYS A 14 4.42 1.47 7.37
C CYS A 14 5.33 0.79 6.32
N SER A 15 6.54 1.30 6.09
CA SER A 15 7.48 0.62 5.19
C SER A 15 8.20 -0.55 5.85
N SER A 16 8.98 -1.28 5.06
CA SER A 16 9.82 -2.36 5.57
C SER A 16 10.89 -1.93 6.58
N LYS A 17 11.14 -0.62 6.77
CA LYS A 17 12.01 -0.11 7.84
C LYS A 17 11.28 0.07 9.18
N GLY A 18 9.96 0.23 9.14
CA GLY A 18 9.10 0.29 10.32
C GLY A 18 8.39 -1.04 10.51
N ASP A 19 7.06 -1.02 10.50
CA ASP A 19 6.26 -2.23 10.63
C ASP A 19 6.03 -2.92 9.28
N ARG A 20 6.67 -4.08 9.13
CA ARG A 20 6.62 -4.91 7.92
C ARG A 20 5.21 -5.42 7.62
N ARG A 21 4.31 -5.55 8.60
CA ARG A 21 2.93 -6.00 8.38
C ARG A 21 2.16 -5.07 7.44
N PHE A 22 2.52 -3.79 7.43
CA PHE A 22 1.90 -2.74 6.62
C PHE A 22 2.74 -2.36 5.38
N SER A 23 3.80 -3.11 5.10
CA SER A 23 4.66 -2.88 3.94
C SER A 23 4.14 -3.70 2.76
N ALA A 24 3.98 -3.08 1.59
CA ALA A 24 3.58 -3.80 0.37
C ALA A 24 4.50 -4.99 0.03
N PHE A 25 5.77 -4.93 0.46
CA PHE A 25 6.74 -5.99 0.24
C PHE A 25 6.48 -7.28 1.04
N TYR A 26 5.72 -7.19 2.14
CA TYR A 26 5.43 -8.31 3.05
C TYR A 26 3.93 -8.56 3.28
N ALA A 27 3.09 -7.53 3.17
CA ALA A 27 1.65 -7.64 3.25
C ALA A 27 1.15 -8.57 2.14
N THR A 28 0.50 -9.67 2.55
CA THR A 28 0.12 -10.78 1.68
C THR A 28 -1.39 -10.79 1.45
N LEU A 29 -1.79 -10.90 0.19
CA LEU A 29 -3.17 -11.05 -0.25
C LEU A 29 -3.68 -12.47 0.07
N PRO A 30 -5.01 -12.70 0.08
CA PRO A 30 -5.58 -14.03 0.35
C PRO A 30 -5.08 -15.15 -0.58
N ASP A 31 -4.62 -14.80 -1.78
CA ASP A 31 -4.06 -15.75 -2.75
C ASP A 31 -2.55 -16.06 -2.55
N GLY A 32 -1.94 -15.53 -1.49
CA GLY A 32 -0.55 -15.78 -1.14
C GLY A 32 0.47 -14.87 -1.81
N ARG A 33 0.06 -14.00 -2.75
CA ARG A 33 0.97 -12.98 -3.32
C ARG A 33 1.14 -11.82 -2.34
N THR A 34 2.32 -11.22 -2.30
CA THR A 34 2.45 -9.91 -1.64
C THR A 34 1.82 -8.81 -2.49
N ILE A 35 1.43 -7.70 -1.87
CA ILE A 35 0.90 -6.53 -2.59
C ILE A 35 1.92 -6.01 -3.62
N GLU A 36 3.21 -6.02 -3.29
CA GLU A 36 4.28 -5.66 -4.24
C GLU A 36 4.29 -6.60 -5.44
N GLN A 37 4.16 -7.92 -5.22
CA GLN A 37 4.09 -8.89 -6.33
C GLN A 37 2.89 -8.63 -7.22
N ALA A 38 1.68 -8.49 -6.65
CA ALA A 38 0.47 -8.22 -7.40
C ALA A 38 0.55 -6.89 -8.16
N TYR A 39 1.09 -5.84 -7.53
CA TYR A 39 1.22 -4.54 -8.17
C TYR A 39 2.24 -4.55 -9.32
N GLN A 40 3.44 -5.05 -9.08
CA GLN A 40 4.49 -5.02 -10.11
C GLN A 40 4.19 -5.96 -11.28
N LEU A 41 3.68 -7.16 -11.00
CA LEU A 41 3.49 -8.18 -12.03
C LEU A 41 2.13 -8.07 -12.72
N ASP A 42 1.06 -7.83 -11.97
CA ASP A 42 -0.30 -7.96 -12.48
C ASP A 42 -0.91 -6.60 -12.84
N VAL A 43 -0.90 -5.65 -11.90
CA VAL A 43 -1.38 -4.29 -12.19
C VAL A 43 -0.52 -3.64 -13.28
N LYS A 44 0.81 -3.65 -13.11
CA LYS A 44 1.71 -3.04 -14.09
C LYS A 44 1.98 -3.91 -15.33
N GLY A 45 1.55 -5.17 -15.30
CA GLY A 45 1.58 -6.09 -16.44
C GLY A 45 2.91 -6.81 -16.69
N TYR A 46 3.88 -6.76 -15.77
CA TYR A 46 5.19 -7.39 -15.95
C TYR A 46 5.21 -8.92 -15.82
N ARG A 47 4.10 -9.57 -15.43
CA ARG A 47 4.05 -11.05 -15.31
C ARG A 47 4.43 -11.78 -16.60
N LYS A 48 4.19 -11.15 -17.77
CA LYS A 48 4.61 -11.69 -19.08
C LYS A 48 6.12 -11.92 -19.22
N PHE A 49 6.94 -11.32 -18.36
CA PHE A 49 8.40 -11.47 -18.35
C PHE A 49 8.90 -12.42 -17.24
N GLY A 50 8.00 -12.96 -16.41
CA GLY A 50 8.31 -13.88 -15.32
C GLY A 50 7.63 -13.50 -14.00
N ASN A 51 7.96 -14.25 -12.94
CA ASN A 51 7.33 -14.11 -11.62
C ASN A 51 8.17 -13.31 -10.60
N ASN A 52 9.20 -12.59 -11.04
CA ASN A 52 10.02 -11.76 -10.16
C ASN A 52 9.48 -10.32 -10.09
N PRO A 53 9.00 -9.82 -8.94
CA PRO A 53 8.45 -8.46 -8.81
C PRO A 53 9.44 -7.35 -9.18
N MET A 54 10.75 -7.63 -9.12
CA MET A 54 11.78 -6.68 -9.56
C MET A 54 11.68 -6.33 -11.05
N LEU A 55 10.98 -7.13 -11.86
CA LEU A 55 10.78 -6.86 -13.29
C LEU A 55 10.07 -5.53 -13.55
N GLY A 56 9.04 -5.21 -12.73
CA GLY A 56 8.27 -3.98 -12.84
C GLY A 56 8.77 -2.84 -11.94
N LYS A 57 9.56 -3.16 -10.89
CA LYS A 57 9.98 -2.18 -9.89
C LYS A 57 10.74 -1.00 -10.52
N GLY A 58 10.35 0.22 -10.16
CA GLY A 58 10.94 1.46 -10.69
C GLY A 58 10.60 1.80 -12.14
N LYS A 59 9.81 0.98 -12.83
CA LYS A 59 9.39 1.21 -14.23
C LYS A 59 7.93 1.66 -14.31
N PRO A 60 7.50 2.37 -15.37
CA PRO A 60 6.08 2.64 -15.60
C PRO A 60 5.30 1.33 -15.88
N PRO A 61 3.97 1.33 -15.77
CA PRO A 61 3.16 0.21 -16.26
C PRO A 61 3.33 -0.01 -17.77
N LEU A 62 3.19 -1.26 -18.24
CA LEU A 62 3.38 -1.58 -19.66
C LEU A 62 2.29 -1.05 -20.60
N LYS A 63 1.07 -0.90 -20.07
CA LYS A 63 -0.04 -0.28 -20.79
C LYS A 63 -0.34 1.05 -20.12
N PRO A 64 -0.69 2.09 -20.89
CA PRO A 64 -1.14 3.35 -20.31
C PRO A 64 -2.38 3.09 -19.47
N PHE A 65 -2.34 3.58 -18.24
CA PHE A 65 -3.52 3.65 -17.39
C PHE A 65 -4.26 4.94 -17.73
N PRO A 66 -5.57 4.91 -18.01
CA PRO A 66 -6.34 6.14 -18.12
C PRO A 66 -6.37 6.84 -16.75
N GLU A 67 -5.86 8.06 -16.67
CA GLU A 67 -5.92 8.90 -15.47
C GLU A 67 -5.48 8.19 -14.16
N ASP A 68 -6.20 8.40 -13.06
CA ASP A 68 -5.96 7.87 -11.70
C ASP A 68 -6.22 6.36 -11.56
N SER A 69 -6.52 5.64 -12.64
CA SER A 69 -6.83 4.20 -12.58
C SER A 69 -5.69 3.34 -12.01
N LEU A 70 -4.44 3.79 -12.14
CA LEU A 70 -3.29 3.11 -11.52
C LEU A 70 -3.32 3.22 -9.99
N TRP A 71 -3.71 4.39 -9.47
CA TRP A 71 -3.89 4.61 -8.04
C TRP A 71 -5.04 3.76 -7.49
N LEU A 72 -6.18 3.75 -8.18
CA LEU A 72 -7.34 2.94 -7.78
C LEU A 72 -7.00 1.44 -7.77
N ALA A 73 -6.30 0.95 -8.79
CA ALA A 73 -5.87 -0.45 -8.84
C ALA A 73 -4.90 -0.79 -7.69
N TYR A 74 -4.00 0.12 -7.31
CA TYR A 74 -3.14 -0.09 -6.14
C TYR A 74 -3.92 -0.06 -4.82
N LEU A 75 -4.87 0.87 -4.68
CA LEU A 75 -5.75 0.97 -3.51
C LEU A 75 -6.62 -0.28 -3.35
N ASP A 76 -7.11 -0.87 -4.45
CA ASP A 76 -7.91 -2.09 -4.42
C ASP A 76 -7.14 -3.32 -3.90
N LEU A 77 -5.83 -3.39 -4.15
CA LEU A 77 -4.98 -4.42 -3.52
C LEU A 77 -4.97 -4.23 -2.00
N TRP A 78 -4.80 -3.00 -1.51
CA TRP A 78 -4.85 -2.69 -0.09
C TRP A 78 -6.24 -2.91 0.51
N ARG A 79 -7.32 -2.64 -0.23
CA ARG A 79 -8.69 -2.89 0.20
C ARG A 79 -8.93 -4.39 0.38
N THR A 80 -8.47 -5.20 -0.57
CA THR A 80 -8.51 -6.67 -0.48
C THR A 80 -7.75 -7.17 0.75
N TRP A 81 -6.55 -6.65 0.97
CA TRP A 81 -5.75 -6.96 2.16
C TRP A 81 -6.47 -6.53 3.46
N ALA A 82 -7.05 -5.34 3.50
CA ALA A 82 -7.73 -4.80 4.67
C ALA A 82 -8.97 -5.61 5.06
N ILE A 83 -9.77 -6.04 4.08
CA ILE A 83 -10.92 -6.94 4.29
C ILE A 83 -10.48 -8.27 4.89
N ALA A 84 -9.35 -8.81 4.44
CA ALA A 84 -8.79 -10.05 4.98
C ALA A 84 -8.10 -9.87 6.34
N ASN A 85 -7.75 -8.64 6.73
CA ASN A 85 -6.98 -8.33 7.93
C ASN A 85 -7.63 -7.20 8.78
N PRO A 86 -8.91 -7.34 9.18
CA PRO A 86 -9.64 -6.25 9.85
C PRO A 86 -9.00 -5.87 11.19
N THR A 87 -8.48 -6.85 11.95
CA THR A 87 -7.80 -6.60 13.22
C THR A 87 -6.53 -5.76 13.04
N LEU A 88 -5.73 -6.03 12.01
CA LEU A 88 -4.52 -5.24 11.73
C LEU A 88 -4.86 -3.82 11.28
N LEU A 89 -5.96 -3.64 10.55
CA LEU A 89 -6.41 -2.31 10.17
C LEU A 89 -6.88 -1.51 11.40
N HIS A 90 -7.58 -2.15 12.33
CA HIS A 90 -7.96 -1.52 13.60
C HIS A 90 -6.74 -1.12 14.41
N GLU A 91 -5.79 -2.04 14.58
CA GLU A 91 -4.51 -1.78 15.26
C GLU A 91 -3.77 -0.60 14.62
N LEU A 92 -3.72 -0.54 13.28
CA LEU A 92 -3.08 0.55 12.56
C LEU A 92 -3.71 1.91 12.88
N ARG A 93 -5.03 1.97 13.07
CA ARG A 93 -5.71 3.21 13.48
C ARG A 93 -5.23 3.68 14.86
N GLU A 94 -5.15 2.76 15.81
CA GLU A 94 -4.67 3.07 17.17
C GLU A 94 -3.21 3.52 17.16
N LEU A 95 -2.38 2.87 16.34
CA LEU A 95 -0.98 3.23 16.14
C LEU A 95 -0.86 4.61 15.49
N ALA A 96 -1.66 4.91 14.47
CA ALA A 96 -1.70 6.24 13.87
C ALA A 96 -2.10 7.30 14.89
N ALA A 97 -3.09 7.05 15.76
CA ALA A 97 -3.53 7.99 16.79
C ALA A 97 -2.40 8.35 17.78
N LYS A 98 -1.52 7.39 18.10
CA LYS A 98 -0.31 7.61 18.92
C LYS A 98 0.78 8.41 18.19
N HIS A 99 0.72 8.50 16.86
CA HIS A 99 1.70 9.15 15.99
C HIS A 99 1.10 10.35 15.25
N SER A 100 0.41 11.23 16.00
CA SER A 100 -0.19 12.47 15.47
C SER A 100 -1.20 12.25 14.34
N HIS A 101 -1.81 11.06 14.27
CA HIS A 101 -2.75 10.65 13.22
C HIS A 101 -2.11 10.64 11.83
N THR A 102 -0.82 10.32 11.73
CA THR A 102 -0.09 10.29 10.45
C THR A 102 0.55 8.92 10.24
N LEU A 103 0.40 8.37 9.04
CA LEU A 103 1.16 7.21 8.56
C LEU A 103 2.33 7.69 7.69
N SER A 104 3.47 7.01 7.75
CA SER A 104 4.61 7.31 6.88
C SER A 104 5.08 6.13 6.05
N ASP A 105 5.58 6.45 4.86
CA ASP A 105 6.36 5.53 4.04
C ASP A 105 7.64 6.25 3.61
N MET A 106 8.75 5.94 4.29
CA MET A 106 10.01 6.60 4.01
C MET A 106 10.58 6.34 2.61
N PHE A 107 10.13 5.26 1.95
CA PHE A 107 10.54 4.95 0.58
C PHE A 107 9.62 5.57 -0.48
N ALA A 108 8.55 6.27 -0.08
CA ALA A 108 7.65 6.91 -1.02
C ALA A 108 8.38 7.98 -1.84
N THR A 109 8.48 7.75 -3.16
CA THR A 109 8.96 8.74 -4.15
C THR A 109 7.85 9.21 -5.09
N SER A 110 6.64 8.65 -4.96
CA SER A 110 5.48 9.00 -5.77
C SER A 110 4.20 9.06 -4.94
N ALA A 111 3.13 9.59 -5.54
CA ALA A 111 1.81 9.62 -4.93
C ALA A 111 1.17 8.23 -4.72
N ILE A 112 1.69 7.18 -5.37
CA ILE A 112 1.26 5.80 -5.16
C ILE A 112 2.22 5.18 -4.13
N ASN A 113 1.76 5.05 -2.90
CA ASN A 113 2.53 4.49 -1.79
C ASN A 113 1.59 3.92 -0.71
N GLN A 114 2.11 3.02 0.13
CA GLN A 114 1.29 2.30 1.11
C GLN A 114 0.76 3.19 2.23
N ALA A 115 1.50 4.22 2.65
CA ALA A 115 1.04 5.13 3.70
C ALA A 115 -0.22 5.88 3.25
N ARG A 116 -0.23 6.39 2.02
CA ARG A 116 -1.43 6.99 1.41
C ARG A 116 -2.56 5.98 1.30
N ALA A 117 -2.30 4.76 0.84
CA ALA A 117 -3.34 3.75 0.62
C ALA A 117 -4.03 3.37 1.93
N LEU A 118 -3.23 3.05 2.95
CA LEU A 118 -3.72 2.71 4.28
C LEU A 118 -4.45 3.89 4.95
N ALA A 119 -3.91 5.10 4.86
CA ALA A 119 -4.60 6.29 5.39
C ALA A 119 -5.94 6.53 4.69
N THR A 120 -6.00 6.31 3.37
CA THR A 120 -7.24 6.41 2.59
C THR A 120 -8.29 5.42 3.10
N LEU A 121 -7.92 4.14 3.24
CA LEU A 121 -8.84 3.11 3.75
C LEU A 121 -9.30 3.39 5.20
N LEU A 122 -8.38 3.85 6.05
CA LEU A 122 -8.73 4.27 7.41
C LEU A 122 -9.68 5.48 7.43
N ASN A 123 -9.67 6.35 6.44
CA ASN A 123 -10.62 7.45 6.37
C ASN A 123 -11.97 7.04 5.75
N GLU A 124 -11.99 6.06 4.83
CA GLU A 124 -13.21 5.52 4.23
C GLU A 124 -14.02 4.64 5.21
N MET A 125 -13.34 3.93 6.12
CA MET A 125 -13.95 2.99 7.07
C MET A 125 -14.18 3.61 8.46
N ALA A 126 -14.21 4.94 8.55
CA ALA A 126 -14.34 5.71 9.80
C ALA A 126 -15.79 6.01 10.19
#